data_AF-A0A922WPF3-F1
#
_entry.id   AF-A0A922WPF3-F1
#
_cell.length_a   1.000
_cell.length_b   1.000
_cell.length_c   1.000
_cell.angle_alpha   90.00
_cell.angle_beta   90.00
_cell.angle_gamma   90.00
#
_symmetry.space_group_name_H-M   'P 1'
#
loop_
_entity.id
_entity.type
_entity.pdbx_description
1 polymer ?
#
loop_
_entity_poly.entity_id
_entity_poly.type
_entity_poly.pdbx_seq_one_letter_code
_entity_poly.pdbx_strand_id
1 'polypeptide(L)'
;MPEWTPPSREQRQAADVMTDAVLSAIKQNGGIHAETAIAAAARLAGTFLFRSFHLSDIHARPGDVVLSEMANDAGPALIQTLGVGLDAMNVNLDESWSMSETPDENQPQLDIISMQTILEPELREVARDFGLNDDQAAHACTLTAARIIQMTSSVLDVNIGFGIATMGLIEGSKTMPPPLSTNPETKPS
;
A
#
# COMPACT_ATOMS: atom_id res chain seq x y z
N MET A 1 -3.05 13.11 18.82
CA MET A 1 -2.79 12.04 17.84
C MET A 1 -3.02 10.72 18.54
N PRO A 2 -3.75 9.76 17.94
CA PRO A 2 -3.77 8.40 18.48
C PRO A 2 -2.33 7.88 18.53
N GLU A 3 -1.99 7.19 19.61
CA GLU A 3 -0.69 6.55 19.79
C GLU A 3 -0.56 5.45 18.73
N TRP A 4 0.53 5.45 17.96
CA TRP A 4 0.78 4.37 17.00
C TRP A 4 0.89 3.05 17.77
N THR A 5 0.16 2.03 17.31
CA THR A 5 0.24 0.68 17.85
C THR A 5 0.92 -0.24 16.85
N PRO A 6 1.84 -1.11 17.31
CA PRO A 6 2.39 -2.15 16.46
C PRO A 6 1.31 -3.01 15.79
N PRO A 7 1.51 -3.45 14.53
CA PRO A 7 0.53 -4.30 13.86
C PRO A 7 0.19 -5.56 14.67
N SER A 8 -1.08 -5.94 14.64
CA SER A 8 -1.63 -7.16 15.22
C SER A 8 -1.13 -8.42 14.49
N ARG A 9 -1.47 -9.59 15.04
CA ARG A 9 -1.19 -10.88 14.40
C ARG A 9 -1.98 -11.02 13.10
N GLU A 10 -3.24 -10.60 13.12
CA GLU A 10 -4.18 -10.67 12.02
C GLU A 10 -3.69 -9.81 10.84
N GLN A 11 -3.18 -8.60 11.12
CA GLN A 11 -2.56 -7.75 10.10
C GLN A 11 -1.31 -8.37 9.48
N ARG A 12 -0.46 -9.03 10.28
CA ARG A 12 0.71 -9.76 9.76
C ARG A 12 0.30 -10.95 8.88
N GLN A 13 -0.69 -11.74 9.30
CA GLN A 13 -1.16 -12.88 8.51
C GLN A 13 -1.86 -12.46 7.23
N ALA A 14 -2.64 -11.37 7.27
CA ALA A 14 -3.23 -10.79 6.07
C ALA A 14 -2.15 -10.30 5.10
N ALA A 15 -1.07 -9.66 5.61
CA ALA A 15 0.04 -9.19 4.77
C ALA A 15 0.71 -10.33 3.97
N ASP A 16 0.82 -11.53 4.55
CA ASP A 16 1.36 -12.70 3.87
C ASP A 16 0.49 -13.09 2.66
N VAL A 17 -0.83 -13.16 2.85
CA VAL A 17 -1.78 -13.49 1.78
C VAL A 17 -1.87 -12.37 0.74
N MET A 18 -1.86 -11.11 1.19
CA MET A 18 -1.83 -9.93 0.32
C MET A 18 -0.55 -9.87 -0.52
N THR A 19 0.58 -10.35 0.01
CA THR A 19 1.84 -10.45 -0.76
C THR A 19 1.65 -11.36 -1.96
N ASP A 20 1.09 -12.55 -1.76
CA ASP A 20 0.85 -13.50 -2.85
C ASP A 20 -0.13 -12.93 -3.89
N ALA A 21 -1.18 -12.25 -3.45
CA ALA A 21 -2.15 -11.57 -4.32
C ALA A 21 -1.48 -10.48 -5.17
N VAL A 22 -0.71 -9.58 -4.54
CA VAL A 22 0.02 -8.51 -5.24
C VAL A 22 0.96 -9.11 -6.29
N LEU A 23 1.81 -10.06 -5.89
CA LEU A 23 2.78 -10.68 -6.79
C LEU A 23 2.11 -11.43 -7.95
N SER A 24 0.97 -12.06 -7.71
CA SER A 24 0.22 -12.77 -8.75
C SER A 24 -0.40 -11.83 -9.77
N ALA A 25 -1.00 -10.72 -9.32
CA ALA A 25 -1.69 -9.77 -10.19
C ALA A 25 -0.73 -8.93 -11.06
N ILE A 26 0.46 -8.61 -10.56
CA ILE A 26 1.45 -7.80 -11.31
C ILE A 26 2.40 -8.63 -12.18
N LYS A 27 2.35 -9.96 -12.07
CA LYS A 27 3.25 -10.84 -12.83
C LYS A 27 2.96 -10.74 -14.32
N GLN A 28 3.99 -10.42 -15.10
CA GLN A 28 3.91 -10.36 -16.56
C GLN A 28 4.78 -11.46 -17.21
N ASN A 29 4.73 -11.58 -18.53
CA ASN A 29 5.47 -12.60 -19.32
C ASN A 29 7.00 -12.56 -19.14
N GLY A 30 7.56 -11.57 -18.44
CA GLY A 30 8.98 -11.45 -18.10
C GLY A 30 9.31 -11.61 -16.61
N GLY A 31 8.33 -11.87 -15.74
CA GLY A 31 8.50 -11.93 -14.29
C GLY A 31 7.78 -10.81 -13.55
N ILE A 32 8.27 -10.48 -12.36
CA ILE A 32 7.73 -9.44 -11.48
C ILE A 32 8.72 -8.27 -11.47
N HIS A 33 8.23 -7.07 -11.79
CA HIS A 33 9.00 -5.84 -11.61
C HIS A 33 8.91 -5.41 -10.14
N ALA A 34 10.03 -5.47 -9.41
CA ALA A 34 10.07 -5.31 -7.96
C ALA A 34 9.49 -3.95 -7.52
N GLU A 35 9.88 -2.89 -8.22
CA GLU A 35 9.49 -1.52 -7.97
C GLU A 35 7.98 -1.33 -8.16
N THR A 36 7.40 -1.98 -9.19
CA THR A 36 5.95 -1.97 -9.42
C THR A 36 5.22 -2.71 -8.29
N ALA A 37 5.78 -3.83 -7.81
CA ALA A 37 5.21 -4.61 -6.72
C ALA A 37 5.16 -3.83 -5.40
N ILE A 38 6.28 -3.19 -5.06
CA ILE A 38 6.43 -2.37 -3.86
C ILE A 38 5.47 -1.17 -3.93
N ALA A 39 5.49 -0.44 -5.04
CA ALA A 39 4.61 0.70 -5.25
C ALA A 39 3.13 0.30 -5.20
N ALA A 40 2.76 -0.85 -5.75
CA ALA A 40 1.39 -1.36 -5.69
C ALA A 40 0.93 -1.59 -4.25
N ALA A 41 1.67 -2.37 -3.46
CA ALA A 41 1.33 -2.61 -2.07
C ALA A 41 1.25 -1.31 -1.25
N ALA A 42 2.22 -0.40 -1.44
CA ALA A 42 2.28 0.87 -0.74
C ALA A 42 1.15 1.84 -1.13
N ARG A 43 0.84 1.98 -2.42
CA ARG A 43 -0.29 2.81 -2.89
C ARG A 43 -1.62 2.28 -2.39
N LEU A 44 -1.80 0.96 -2.35
CA LEU A 44 -3.02 0.36 -1.81
C LEU A 44 -3.11 0.55 -0.29
N ALA A 45 -2.00 0.48 0.44
CA ALA A 45 -1.98 0.84 1.85
C ALA A 45 -2.44 2.29 2.08
N GLY A 46 -1.89 3.24 1.32
CA GLY A 46 -2.34 4.63 1.34
C GLY A 46 -3.83 4.77 0.94
N THR A 47 -4.30 3.99 -0.03
CA THR A 47 -5.70 4.00 -0.47
C THR A 47 -6.66 3.52 0.62
N PHE A 48 -6.32 2.44 1.31
CA PHE A 48 -7.09 1.96 2.47
C PHE A 48 -7.11 3.01 3.59
N LEU A 49 -5.98 3.65 3.88
CA LEU A 49 -5.93 4.76 4.84
C LEU A 49 -6.82 5.93 4.40
N PHE A 50 -6.78 6.32 3.12
CA PHE A 50 -7.64 7.38 2.60
C PHE A 50 -9.13 7.07 2.81
N ARG A 51 -9.54 5.81 2.59
CA ARG A 51 -10.93 5.39 2.77
C ARG A 51 -11.36 5.29 4.23
N SER A 52 -10.45 5.00 5.16
CA SER A 52 -10.74 4.97 6.60
C SER A 52 -11.17 6.34 7.14
N PHE A 53 -10.86 7.43 6.43
CA PHE A 53 -11.30 8.78 6.78
C PHE A 53 -12.79 9.02 6.53
N HIS A 54 -13.47 8.14 5.79
CA HIS A 54 -14.91 8.20 5.50
C HIS A 54 -15.37 9.59 5.01
N LEU A 55 -14.57 10.20 4.14
CA LEU A 55 -14.83 11.54 3.62
C LEU A 55 -16.01 11.53 2.64
N SER A 56 -17.21 11.72 3.17
CA SER A 56 -18.41 12.09 2.43
C SER A 56 -18.34 13.58 2.07
N ASP A 57 -18.63 13.96 0.83
CA ASP A 57 -18.68 15.36 0.32
C ASP A 57 -17.41 15.92 -0.34
N ILE A 58 -16.43 15.09 -0.69
CA ILE A 58 -15.34 15.54 -1.57
C ILE A 58 -15.79 15.53 -3.04
N HIS A 59 -15.83 16.70 -3.68
CA HIS A 59 -16.02 16.83 -5.12
C HIS A 59 -14.71 16.63 -5.91
N ALA A 60 -14.09 15.46 -5.77
CA ALA A 60 -12.90 15.06 -6.51
C ALA A 60 -13.19 13.85 -7.40
N ARG A 61 -12.52 13.76 -8.54
CA ARG A 61 -12.61 12.60 -9.45
C ARG A 61 -11.50 11.62 -9.11
N PRO A 62 -11.63 10.33 -9.49
CA PRO A 62 -10.54 9.38 -9.36
C PRO A 62 -9.24 9.93 -9.99
N GLY A 63 -8.15 9.88 -9.23
CA GLY A 63 -6.84 10.39 -9.63
C GLY A 63 -6.57 11.85 -9.26
N ASP A 64 -7.59 12.62 -8.85
CA ASP A 64 -7.38 13.97 -8.34
C ASP A 64 -6.68 13.91 -6.97
N VAL A 65 -5.74 14.84 -6.74
CA VAL A 65 -5.08 15.01 -5.44
C VAL A 65 -6.04 15.64 -4.45
N VAL A 66 -6.13 15.05 -3.26
CA VAL A 66 -6.98 15.52 -2.15
C VAL A 66 -6.07 15.99 -1.02
N LEU A 67 -6.10 17.30 -0.76
CA LEU A 67 -5.42 17.88 0.40
C LEU A 67 -6.22 17.54 1.66
N SER A 68 -5.65 16.68 2.50
CA SER A 68 -6.29 16.18 3.72
C SER A 68 -5.34 16.28 4.90
N GLU A 69 -5.73 17.03 5.93
CA GLU A 69 -5.01 17.04 7.21
C GLU A 69 -5.04 15.66 7.88
N MET A 70 -6.10 14.88 7.67
CA MET A 70 -6.16 13.50 8.17
C MET A 70 -5.06 12.63 7.55
N ALA A 71 -4.76 12.82 6.27
CA ALA A 71 -3.64 12.14 5.62
C ALA A 71 -2.28 12.61 6.16
N ASN A 72 -2.14 13.91 6.48
CA ASN A 72 -0.92 14.45 7.08
C ASN A 72 -0.69 13.89 8.49
N ASP A 73 -1.75 13.76 9.29
CA ASP A 73 -1.68 13.28 10.66
C ASP A 73 -1.50 11.75 10.76
N ALA A 74 -2.18 10.98 9.90
CA ALA A 74 -2.18 9.53 9.96
C ALA A 74 -1.08 8.88 9.11
N GLY A 75 -0.62 9.52 8.03
CA GLY A 75 0.42 9.00 7.14
C GLY A 75 1.71 8.53 7.85
N PRO A 76 2.26 9.27 8.84
CA PRO A 76 3.45 8.85 9.58
C PRO A 76 3.32 7.47 10.26
N ALA A 77 2.11 7.05 10.65
CA ALA A 77 1.87 5.73 11.25
C ALA A 77 2.16 4.58 10.27
N LEU A 78 1.90 4.78 8.98
CA LEU A 78 2.27 3.79 7.95
C LEU A 78 3.78 3.75 7.74
N ILE A 79 4.47 4.89 7.72
CA ILE A 79 5.94 4.91 7.63
C ILE A 79 6.59 4.19 8.81
N GLN A 80 6.07 4.40 10.02
CA GLN A 80 6.53 3.66 11.20
C GLN A 80 6.27 2.15 11.08
N THR A 81 5.13 1.76 10.52
CA THR A 81 4.79 0.35 10.26
C THR A 81 5.71 -0.30 9.25
N LEU A 82 6.07 0.42 8.18
CA LEU A 82 7.03 -0.03 7.18
C LEU A 82 8.40 -0.29 7.82
N GLY A 83 8.90 0.67 8.60
CA GLY A 83 10.18 0.54 9.30
C GLY A 83 10.21 -0.65 10.28
N VAL A 84 9.17 -0.81 11.10
CA VAL A 84 9.05 -1.94 12.03
C VAL A 84 8.92 -3.28 11.31
N GLY A 85 8.22 -3.31 10.16
CA GLY A 85 8.14 -4.50 9.32
C GLY A 85 9.52 -4.92 8.79
N LEU A 86 10.29 -3.97 8.27
CA LEU A 86 11.64 -4.22 7.77
C LEU A 86 12.61 -4.67 8.87
N ASP A 87 12.59 -4.00 10.03
CA ASP A 87 13.39 -4.35 11.21
C ASP A 87 13.10 -5.78 11.69
N ALA A 88 11.81 -6.16 11.77
CA ALA A 88 11.40 -7.51 12.15
C ALA A 88 11.91 -8.60 11.18
N MET A 89 12.26 -8.22 9.95
CA MET A 89 12.85 -9.11 8.95
C MET A 89 14.37 -8.97 8.81
N ASN A 90 15.02 -8.22 9.72
CA ASN A 90 16.45 -7.90 9.70
C ASN A 90 16.89 -7.17 8.42
N VAL A 91 16.01 -6.37 7.83
CA VAL A 91 16.32 -5.51 6.68
C VAL A 91 16.74 -4.14 7.20
N ASN A 92 18.04 -3.87 7.15
CA ASN A 92 18.61 -2.62 7.66
C ASN A 92 18.56 -1.53 6.60
N LEU A 93 17.94 -0.40 6.95
CA LEU A 93 18.02 0.84 6.18
C LEU A 93 19.33 1.56 6.51
N ASP A 94 19.86 2.30 5.55
CA ASP A 94 20.99 3.19 5.82
C ASP A 94 20.49 4.36 6.70
N GLU A 95 21.14 4.61 7.83
CA GLU A 95 20.81 5.72 8.73
C GLU A 95 20.98 7.10 8.05
N SER A 96 21.79 7.16 6.99
CA SER A 96 21.97 8.36 6.18
C SER A 96 20.95 8.51 5.05
N TRP A 97 19.99 7.57 4.94
CA TRP A 97 18.97 7.63 3.91
C TRP A 97 18.15 8.92 4.01
N SER A 98 17.97 9.55 2.85
CA SER A 98 17.07 10.68 2.67
C SER A 98 16.20 10.42 1.45
N MET A 99 14.96 10.89 1.51
CA MET A 99 14.05 10.79 0.37
C MET A 99 14.60 11.59 -0.82
N SER A 100 15.04 10.88 -1.84
CA SER A 100 15.44 11.41 -3.15
C SER A 100 14.46 10.93 -4.21
N GLU A 101 14.51 11.55 -5.39
CA GLU A 101 13.77 11.07 -6.55
C GLU A 101 14.20 9.63 -6.89
N THR A 102 13.23 8.77 -7.19
CA THR A 102 13.50 7.41 -7.66
C THR A 102 14.19 7.47 -9.02
N PRO A 103 15.33 6.79 -9.23
CA PRO A 103 15.98 6.73 -10.54
C PRO A 103 15.03 6.26 -11.64
N ASP A 104 15.23 6.75 -12.87
CA ASP A 104 14.35 6.46 -14.01
C ASP A 104 14.20 4.94 -14.26
N GLU A 105 15.29 4.18 -14.11
CA GLU A 105 15.30 2.72 -14.26
C GLU A 105 14.49 1.98 -13.19
N ASN A 106 14.22 2.62 -12.05
CA ASN A 106 13.49 2.06 -10.91
C ASN A 106 12.06 2.60 -10.81
N GLN A 107 11.58 3.32 -11.84
CA GLN A 107 10.22 3.85 -11.81
C GLN A 107 9.18 2.73 -11.89
N PRO A 108 8.14 2.74 -11.03
CA PRO A 108 7.02 1.81 -11.14
C PRO A 108 6.35 1.89 -12.52
N GLN A 109 6.03 0.73 -13.09
CA GLN A 109 5.51 0.64 -14.47
C GLN A 109 3.99 0.79 -14.57
N LEU A 110 3.29 0.80 -13.45
CA LEU A 110 1.85 1.02 -13.39
C LEU A 110 1.55 2.32 -12.65
N ASP A 111 0.57 3.07 -13.12
CA ASP A 111 0.04 4.23 -12.43
C ASP A 111 -0.88 3.83 -11.27
N ILE A 112 -1.14 4.77 -10.36
CA ILE A 112 -1.94 4.54 -9.15
C ILE A 112 -3.38 4.09 -9.47
N ILE A 113 -4.04 4.64 -10.50
CA ILE A 113 -5.43 4.31 -10.81
C ILE A 113 -5.54 2.90 -11.37
N SER A 114 -4.61 2.52 -12.24
CA SER A 114 -4.50 1.15 -12.72
C SER A 114 -4.29 0.17 -11.56
N MET A 115 -3.37 0.47 -10.64
CA MET A 115 -3.12 -0.38 -9.46
C MET A 115 -4.35 -0.51 -8.56
N GLN A 116 -5.01 0.61 -8.21
CA GLN A 116 -6.23 0.59 -7.40
C GLN A 116 -7.34 -0.24 -8.06
N THR A 117 -7.52 -0.07 -9.38
CA THR A 117 -8.57 -0.80 -10.12
C THR A 117 -8.32 -2.31 -10.13
N ILE A 118 -7.07 -2.73 -10.31
CA ILE A 118 -6.71 -4.15 -10.46
C ILE A 118 -6.66 -4.85 -9.10
N LEU A 119 -6.04 -4.23 -8.09
CA LEU A 119 -5.68 -4.88 -6.83
C LEU A 119 -6.64 -4.61 -5.69
N GLU A 120 -7.27 -3.43 -5.64
CA GLU A 120 -8.06 -3.07 -4.46
C GLU A 120 -9.20 -4.07 -4.17
N PRO A 121 -9.96 -4.58 -5.16
CA PRO A 121 -11.00 -5.57 -4.90
C PRO A 121 -10.44 -6.80 -4.18
N GLU A 122 -9.38 -7.40 -4.71
CA GLU A 122 -8.78 -8.63 -4.16
C GLU A 122 -8.21 -8.40 -2.75
N LEU A 123 -7.44 -7.32 -2.54
CA LEU A 123 -6.89 -7.02 -1.21
C LEU A 123 -7.97 -6.70 -0.19
N ARG A 124 -9.09 -6.12 -0.62
CA ARG A 124 -10.25 -5.87 0.24
C ARG A 124 -10.95 -7.17 0.64
N GLU A 125 -11.00 -8.16 -0.24
CA GLU A 125 -11.49 -9.49 0.11
C GLU A 125 -10.59 -10.15 1.16
N VAL A 126 -9.27 -10.09 0.99
CA VAL A 126 -8.33 -10.57 2.01
C VAL A 126 -8.53 -9.85 3.34
N ALA A 127 -8.63 -8.51 3.34
CA ALA A 127 -8.88 -7.75 4.56
C ALA A 127 -10.16 -8.21 5.26
N ARG A 128 -11.24 -8.44 4.51
CA ARG A 128 -12.53 -8.94 5.03
C ARG A 128 -12.39 -10.33 5.64
N ASP A 129 -11.66 -11.24 5.01
CA ASP A 129 -11.47 -12.62 5.50
C ASP A 129 -10.73 -12.66 6.84
N PHE A 130 -9.86 -11.68 7.10
CA PHE A 130 -9.18 -11.47 8.38
C PHE A 130 -9.92 -10.52 9.34
N GLY A 131 -11.11 -10.03 8.96
CA GLY A 131 -11.92 -9.14 9.79
C GLY A 131 -11.31 -7.75 10.01
N LEU A 132 -10.47 -7.28 9.08
CA LEU A 132 -9.79 -5.99 9.16
C LEU A 132 -10.69 -4.86 8.64
N ASN A 133 -10.68 -3.73 9.34
CA ASN A 133 -11.22 -2.47 8.82
C ASN A 133 -10.21 -1.79 7.87
N ASP A 134 -10.60 -0.68 7.23
CA ASP A 134 -9.75 0.02 6.26
C ASP A 134 -8.42 0.51 6.86
N ASP A 135 -8.42 1.04 8.09
CA ASP A 135 -7.19 1.46 8.77
C ASP A 135 -6.25 0.26 9.03
N GLN A 136 -6.80 -0.84 9.54
CA GLN A 136 -6.05 -2.06 9.78
C GLN A 136 -5.51 -2.69 8.49
N ALA A 137 -6.30 -2.64 7.41
CA ALA A 137 -5.92 -3.10 6.08
C ALA A 137 -4.79 -2.23 5.49
N ALA A 138 -4.78 -0.92 5.77
CA ALA A 138 -3.69 -0.02 5.37
C ALA A 138 -2.34 -0.47 5.97
N HIS A 139 -2.34 -0.76 7.26
CA HIS A 139 -1.17 -1.31 7.95
C HIS A 139 -0.79 -2.70 7.44
N ALA A 140 -1.74 -3.58 7.12
CA ALA A 140 -1.46 -4.89 6.53
C ALA A 140 -0.80 -4.75 5.14
N CYS A 141 -1.32 -3.88 4.26
CA CYS A 141 -0.70 -3.60 2.96
C CYS A 141 0.67 -2.94 3.09
N THR A 142 0.91 -2.17 4.15
CA THR A 142 2.24 -1.61 4.44
C THR A 142 3.24 -2.71 4.79
N LEU A 143 2.82 -3.69 5.60
CA LEU A 143 3.63 -4.89 5.86
C LEU A 143 3.85 -5.73 4.60
N THR A 144 2.88 -5.79 3.70
CA THR A 144 3.04 -6.38 2.36
C THR A 144 4.16 -5.70 1.59
N ALA A 145 4.20 -4.35 1.57
CA ALA A 145 5.29 -3.61 0.93
C ALA A 145 6.65 -3.92 1.57
N ALA A 146 6.72 -3.95 2.92
CA ALA A 146 7.95 -4.34 3.64
C ALA A 146 8.43 -5.74 3.23
N ARG A 147 7.50 -6.70 3.13
CA ARG A 147 7.81 -8.08 2.76
C ARG A 147 8.31 -8.19 1.33
N ILE A 148 7.72 -7.46 0.40
CA ILE A 148 8.18 -7.42 -0.97
C ILE A 148 9.59 -6.81 -1.06
N ILE A 149 9.87 -5.71 -0.34
CA ILE A 149 11.23 -5.13 -0.26
C ILE A 149 12.24 -6.20 0.19
N GLN A 150 11.92 -6.94 1.24
CA GLN A 150 12.76 -8.02 1.75
C GLN A 150 12.98 -9.11 0.69
N MET A 151 11.91 -9.54 0.00
CA MET A 151 11.99 -10.59 -1.02
C MET A 151 12.86 -10.19 -2.21
N THR A 152 12.90 -8.89 -2.53
CA THR A 152 13.62 -8.34 -3.67
C THR A 152 14.99 -7.75 -3.31
N SER A 153 15.43 -7.84 -2.06
CA SER A 153 16.65 -7.17 -1.57
C SER A 153 17.95 -7.66 -2.22
N SER A 154 17.91 -8.79 -2.94
CA SER A 154 19.05 -9.31 -3.71
C SER A 154 19.20 -8.70 -5.09
N VAL A 155 18.17 -8.00 -5.58
CA VAL A 155 18.11 -7.42 -6.94
C VAL A 155 17.75 -5.93 -6.96
N LEU A 156 17.17 -5.41 -5.87
CA LEU A 156 16.84 -4.00 -5.70
C LEU A 156 17.46 -3.49 -4.39
N ASP A 157 18.11 -2.34 -4.45
CA ASP A 157 18.62 -1.68 -3.25
C ASP A 157 17.46 -1.39 -2.28
N VAL A 158 17.63 -1.78 -1.02
CA VAL A 158 16.60 -1.68 0.01
C VAL A 158 16.16 -0.23 0.23
N ASN A 159 17.08 0.73 0.15
CA ASN A 159 16.77 2.15 0.32
C ASN A 159 15.96 2.71 -0.85
N ILE A 160 16.20 2.22 -2.07
CA ILE A 160 15.35 2.52 -3.23
C ILE A 160 13.95 1.93 -3.00
N GLY A 161 13.85 0.67 -2.59
CA GLY A 161 12.59 0.03 -2.26
C GLY A 161 11.81 0.77 -1.16
N PHE A 162 12.51 1.22 -0.11
CA PHE A 162 11.93 2.02 0.97
C PHE A 162 11.43 3.39 0.50
N GLY A 163 12.18 4.06 -0.39
CA GLY A 163 11.77 5.32 -1.00
C GLY A 163 10.51 5.16 -1.87
N ILE A 164 10.46 4.12 -2.70
CA ILE A 164 9.29 3.79 -3.52
C ILE A 164 8.07 3.52 -2.63
N ALA A 165 8.24 2.72 -1.57
CA ALA A 165 7.15 2.44 -0.64
C ALA A 165 6.67 3.72 0.06
N THR A 166 7.59 4.55 0.58
CA THR A 166 7.25 5.81 1.24
C THR A 166 6.44 6.73 0.32
N MET A 167 6.90 6.92 -0.92
CA MET A 167 6.17 7.73 -1.90
C MET A 167 4.82 7.12 -2.26
N GLY A 168 4.73 5.79 -2.41
CA GLY A 168 3.47 5.10 -2.66
C GLY A 168 2.45 5.29 -1.54
N LEU A 169 2.89 5.22 -0.27
CA LEU A 169 2.03 5.46 0.90
C LEU A 169 1.46 6.88 0.87
N ILE A 170 2.32 7.87 0.60
CA ILE A 170 1.92 9.28 0.48
C ILE A 170 0.93 9.47 -0.67
N GLU A 171 1.27 8.96 -1.86
CA GLU A 171 0.45 9.08 -3.06
C GLU A 171 -0.93 8.45 -2.86
N GLY A 172 -0.99 7.21 -2.34
CA GLY A 172 -2.22 6.51 -2.04
C GLY A 172 -3.10 7.22 -1.03
N SER A 173 -2.50 7.78 0.04
CA SER A 173 -3.24 8.47 1.10
C SER A 173 -3.76 9.85 0.70
N LYS A 174 -3.40 10.36 -0.48
CA LYS A 174 -3.74 11.71 -0.96
C LYS A 174 -4.33 11.72 -2.36
N THR A 175 -4.64 10.56 -2.93
CA THR A 175 -5.25 10.45 -4.26
C THR A 175 -6.65 9.89 -4.12
N MET A 176 -7.64 10.58 -4.69
CA MET A 176 -9.01 10.07 -4.71
C MET A 176 -9.04 8.74 -5.48
N PRO A 177 -9.39 7.61 -4.84
CA PRO A 177 -9.43 6.32 -5.53
C PRO A 177 -10.71 6.19 -6.37
N PRO A 178 -10.74 5.25 -7.33
CA PRO A 178 -11.97 4.86 -7.99
C PRO A 178 -13.07 4.47 -6.98
N PRO A 179 -14.36 4.65 -7.31
CA PRO A 179 -15.43 4.08 -6.51
C PRO A 179 -15.25 2.57 -6.37
N LEU A 180 -15.56 2.03 -5.20
CA LEU A 180 -15.63 0.57 -5.05
C LEU A 180 -16.72 0.05 -5.99
N SER A 181 -16.38 -0.92 -6.83
CA SER A 181 -17.33 -1.60 -7.71
C SER A 181 -18.45 -2.19 -6.85
N THR A 182 -19.64 -1.59 -6.86
CA THR A 182 -20.83 -2.20 -6.28
C THR A 182 -21.21 -3.36 -7.19
N ASN A 183 -21.01 -4.60 -6.75
CA ASN A 183 -21.42 -5.77 -7.52
C ASN A 183 -22.94 -5.68 -7.81
N PRO A 184 -23.40 -5.64 -9.08
CA PRO A 184 -24.83 -5.56 -9.38
C PRO A 184 -25.44 -6.97 -9.39
N GLU A 185 -25.49 -7.64 -8.23
CA GLU A 185 -26.25 -8.88 -8.08
C GLU A 185 -27.08 -8.88 -6.80
N THR A 186 -28.12 -8.07 -6.79
CA THR A 186 -29.37 -8.45 -6.13
C THR A 186 -30.44 -8.52 -7.22
N LYS A 187 -30.62 -9.71 -7.82
CA LYS A 187 -31.89 -10.01 -8.48
C LYS A 187 -32.97 -9.98 -7.41
N PRO A 188 -34.03 -9.16 -7.54
CA PRO A 188 -35.16 -9.25 -6.64
C PRO A 188 -35.81 -10.63 -6.80
N SER A 189 -36.13 -11.23 -5.64
CA SER A 189 -36.90 -12.47 -5.50
C SER A 189 -38.33 -12.30 -5.99
#